data_AF-A0A7W6ABV9-F1
#
_entry.id   AF-A0A7W6ABV9-F1
#
_cell.length_a   1.000
_cell.length_b   1.000
_cell.length_c   1.000
_cell.angle_alpha   90.00
_cell.angle_beta   90.00
_cell.angle_gamma   90.00
#
_symmetry.space_group_name_H-M   'P 1'
#
loop_
_entity.id
_entity.type
_entity.pdbx_description
1 polymer ?
#
loop_
_entity_poly.entity_id
_entity_poly.type
_entity_poly.pdbx_seq_one_letter_code
_entity_poly.pdbx_strand_id
1 'polypeptide(L)'
;MAVFRPARNHAQKKTGHATEQDRPDVLKQREEWFDGQLDLDPARLVFIDETWASTNMARRHGRCRRGERLRAGIPFGHWKTTTFTAGLRRTGMVAPWVLDGPMNADAFLTYVTRVLVPELARGDVVIMDNLSSHKAPAVRAAIESVGARLLFLPPYSPDFNPIEQAFAKLKAHLRKAAERTIHGLWNAIGHILDLYSPLECANYFANCGYDAD
;
A
#
# COMPACT_ATOMS: atom_id res chain seq x y z
N MET A 1 -15.66 -1.39 0.56
CA MET A 1 -15.74 -0.56 1.79
C MET A 1 -16.67 0.64 1.66
N ALA A 2 -16.50 1.59 0.72
CA ALA A 2 -17.39 2.77 0.64
C ALA A 2 -18.84 2.42 0.24
N VAL A 3 -19.01 1.38 -0.59
CA VAL A 3 -20.32 0.86 -1.03
C VAL A 3 -20.89 -0.20 -0.06
N PHE A 4 -20.03 -0.86 0.71
CA PHE A 4 -20.36 -2.01 1.57
C PHE A 4 -20.36 -1.70 3.08
N ARG A 5 -20.19 -0.44 3.48
CA ARG A 5 -20.33 -0.01 4.88
C ARG A 5 -21.60 0.80 5.07
N PRO A 6 -22.32 0.62 6.19
CA PRO A 6 -23.51 1.40 6.50
C PRO A 6 -23.18 2.89 6.65
N ALA A 7 -24.15 3.74 6.32
CA ALA A 7 -24.04 5.19 6.45
C ALA A 7 -23.75 5.58 7.92
N ARG A 8 -22.88 6.57 8.11
CA ARG A 8 -22.53 7.11 9.44
C ARG A 8 -23.37 8.35 9.74
N ASN A 9 -23.82 8.50 10.99
CA ASN A 9 -24.70 9.58 11.45
C ASN A 9 -24.03 10.97 11.60
N HIS A 10 -22.89 11.21 10.96
CA HIS A 10 -22.19 12.51 10.99
C HIS A 10 -21.70 12.88 9.60
N ALA A 11 -21.53 14.19 9.37
CA ALA A 11 -21.08 14.72 8.10
C ALA A 11 -19.78 14.05 7.64
N GLN A 12 -19.85 13.34 6.51
CA GLN A 12 -18.70 12.69 5.90
C GLN A 12 -18.09 13.59 4.84
N LYS A 13 -16.76 13.58 4.75
CA LYS A 13 -16.08 14.13 3.57
C LYS A 13 -16.45 13.28 2.35
N LYS A 14 -16.71 13.93 1.21
CA LYS A 14 -16.91 13.23 -0.07
C LYS A 14 -15.75 12.27 -0.33
N THR A 15 -16.08 11.01 -0.56
CA THR A 15 -15.13 9.95 -0.96
C THR A 15 -15.47 9.54 -2.39
N GLY A 16 -14.50 9.67 -3.30
CA GLY A 16 -14.64 9.18 -4.66
C GLY A 16 -14.23 7.72 -4.76
N HIS A 17 -14.85 6.98 -5.66
CA HIS A 17 -14.43 5.64 -6.09
C HIS A 17 -14.46 5.56 -7.62
N ALA A 18 -13.79 4.56 -8.18
CA ALA A 18 -13.79 4.33 -9.62
C ALA A 18 -15.17 3.83 -10.07
N THR A 19 -15.73 4.43 -11.11
CA THR A 19 -17.05 4.05 -11.67
C THR A 19 -17.08 2.61 -12.16
N GLU A 20 -15.92 2.05 -12.50
CA GLU A 20 -15.74 0.65 -12.89
C GLU A 20 -16.11 -0.33 -11.77
N GLN A 21 -16.12 0.11 -10.50
CA GLN A 21 -16.61 -0.70 -9.39
C GLN A 21 -18.09 -1.04 -9.51
N ASP A 22 -18.88 -0.20 -10.19
CA ASP A 22 -20.33 -0.40 -10.37
C ASP A 22 -20.65 -1.35 -11.53
N ARG A 23 -19.65 -1.77 -12.30
CA ARG A 23 -19.86 -2.77 -13.35
C ARG A 23 -20.29 -4.10 -12.70
N PRO A 24 -21.35 -4.77 -13.21
CA PRO A 24 -21.89 -5.98 -12.56
C PRO A 24 -20.86 -7.09 -12.31
N ASP A 25 -19.92 -7.27 -13.23
CA ASP A 25 -18.85 -8.27 -13.11
C ASP A 25 -17.82 -7.93 -12.03
N VAL A 26 -17.51 -6.63 -11.85
CA VAL A 26 -16.57 -6.15 -10.83
C VAL A 26 -17.25 -6.10 -9.46
N LEU A 27 -18.50 -5.64 -9.41
CA LEU A 27 -19.29 -5.58 -8.18
C LEU A 27 -19.45 -6.98 -7.57
N LYS A 28 -19.81 -7.98 -8.38
CA LYS A 28 -19.92 -9.37 -7.93
C LYS A 28 -18.61 -9.91 -7.34
N GLN A 29 -17.47 -9.68 -8.02
CA GLN A 29 -16.16 -10.08 -7.48
C GLN A 29 -15.82 -9.37 -6.16
N ARG A 30 -16.25 -8.10 -6.01
CA ARG A 30 -16.04 -7.33 -4.78
C ARG A 30 -16.92 -7.82 -3.64
N GLU A 31 -18.16 -8.23 -3.91
CA GLU A 31 -19.07 -8.86 -2.94
C GLU A 31 -18.51 -10.21 -2.49
N GLU A 32 -18.14 -11.08 -3.44
CA GLU A 32 -17.53 -12.39 -3.14
C GLU A 32 -16.25 -12.25 -2.30
N TRP A 33 -15.41 -11.26 -2.61
CA TRP A 33 -14.23 -10.97 -1.80
C TRP A 33 -14.59 -10.50 -0.39
N PHE A 34 -15.55 -9.57 -0.28
CA PHE A 34 -16.00 -9.03 1.01
C PHE A 34 -16.54 -10.13 1.93
N ASP A 35 -17.41 -10.99 1.41
CA ASP A 35 -17.99 -12.10 2.15
C ASP A 35 -16.89 -13.10 2.60
N GLY A 36 -15.91 -13.35 1.73
CA GLY A 36 -14.77 -14.22 2.03
C GLY A 36 -13.71 -13.63 2.96
N GLN A 37 -13.78 -12.33 3.34
CA GLN A 37 -12.81 -11.74 4.27
C GLN A 37 -12.85 -12.41 5.65
N LEU A 38 -14.02 -12.91 6.07
CA LEU A 38 -14.22 -13.56 7.37
C LEU A 38 -13.45 -14.87 7.51
N ASP A 39 -13.12 -15.53 6.40
CA ASP A 39 -12.37 -16.79 6.39
C ASP A 39 -10.85 -16.57 6.43
N LEU A 40 -10.40 -15.31 6.39
CA LEU A 40 -8.98 -14.95 6.36
C LEU A 40 -8.47 -14.60 7.75
N ASP A 41 -7.55 -15.41 8.30
CA ASP A 41 -6.84 -15.08 9.54
C ASP A 41 -5.99 -13.81 9.36
N PRO A 42 -6.33 -12.68 10.02
CA PRO A 42 -5.63 -11.42 9.85
C PRO A 42 -4.15 -11.47 10.27
N ALA A 43 -3.76 -12.43 11.13
CA ALA A 43 -2.37 -12.60 11.54
C ALA A 43 -1.48 -13.21 10.43
N ARG A 44 -2.10 -13.84 9.42
CA ARG A 44 -1.41 -14.51 8.30
C ARG A 44 -1.37 -13.69 7.02
N LEU A 45 -2.08 -12.57 6.96
CA LEU A 45 -2.15 -11.77 5.74
C LEU A 45 -0.90 -10.89 5.57
N VAL A 46 -0.42 -10.84 4.33
CA VAL A 46 0.67 -9.99 3.89
C VAL A 46 0.20 -9.25 2.64
N PHE A 47 -0.14 -7.97 2.79
CA PHE A 47 -0.51 -7.13 1.65
C PHE A 47 0.75 -6.56 1.03
N ILE A 48 0.99 -6.78 -0.26
CA ILE A 48 2.11 -6.16 -0.96
C ILE A 48 1.61 -5.20 -2.03
N ASP A 49 2.35 -4.12 -2.25
CA ASP A 49 2.04 -3.11 -3.26
C ASP A 49 3.27 -2.21 -3.54
N GLU A 50 3.21 -1.46 -4.62
CA GLU A 50 4.20 -0.49 -5.05
C GLU A 50 3.74 0.95 -4.85
N THR A 51 4.70 1.83 -4.59
CA THR A 51 4.45 3.26 -4.61
C THR A 51 5.68 4.04 -5.00
N TRP A 52 5.46 5.17 -5.69
CA TRP A 52 6.56 6.05 -6.08
C TRP A 52 6.90 7.06 -4.98
N ALA A 53 8.19 7.33 -4.84
CA ALA A 53 8.76 8.40 -4.03
C ALA A 53 9.65 9.29 -4.92
N SER A 54 9.66 10.60 -4.71
CA SER A 54 10.42 11.52 -5.56
C SER A 54 11.09 12.66 -4.79
N THR A 55 12.22 13.16 -5.29
CA THR A 55 13.02 14.22 -4.64
C THR A 55 12.36 15.60 -4.66
N ASN A 56 11.26 15.77 -5.41
CA ASN A 56 10.45 16.99 -5.41
C ASN A 56 9.27 16.94 -4.43
N MET A 57 9.11 15.86 -3.65
CA MET A 57 8.02 15.77 -2.67
C MET A 57 8.08 16.92 -1.67
N ALA A 58 6.96 17.62 -1.53
CA ALA A 58 6.76 18.68 -0.56
C ALA A 58 5.32 18.65 -0.03
N ARG A 59 5.10 19.23 1.15
CA ARG A 59 3.76 19.35 1.72
C ARG A 59 2.85 20.12 0.76
N ARG A 60 1.71 19.51 0.40
CA ARG A 60 0.70 20.12 -0.49
C ARG A 60 -0.12 21.24 0.19
N HIS A 61 -0.23 21.16 1.51
CA HIS A 61 -0.99 22.11 2.31
C HIS A 61 -0.19 22.49 3.56
N GLY A 62 -0.42 23.71 4.04
CA GLY A 62 0.11 24.21 5.31
C GLY A 62 -0.82 25.27 5.87
N ARG A 63 -0.50 25.78 7.06
CA ARG A 63 -1.28 26.80 7.76
C ARG A 63 -0.36 27.98 8.09
N CYS A 64 -0.87 29.19 7.94
CA CYS A 64 -0.25 30.45 8.36
C CYS A 64 -1.29 31.30 9.09
N ARG A 65 -0.89 32.45 9.63
CA ARG A 65 -1.84 33.38 10.26
C ARG A 65 -2.86 33.86 9.22
N ARG A 66 -4.08 34.13 9.70
CA ARG A 66 -5.15 34.67 8.86
C ARG A 66 -4.72 36.03 8.29
N GLY A 67 -4.91 36.22 6.99
CA GLY A 67 -4.47 37.42 6.27
C GLY A 67 -3.05 37.34 5.68
N GLU A 68 -2.28 36.31 6.05
CA GLU A 68 -0.95 36.07 5.47
C GLU A 68 -1.00 35.00 4.38
N ARG A 69 -0.03 35.03 3.46
CA ARG A 69 0.18 33.99 2.46
C ARG A 69 1.32 33.08 2.89
N LEU A 70 1.05 31.79 3.08
CA LEU A 70 2.10 30.79 3.27
C LEU A 70 2.89 30.62 1.97
N ARG A 71 4.18 30.95 2.00
CA ARG A 71 5.12 30.73 0.90
C ARG A 71 6.06 29.58 1.25
N ALA A 72 6.28 28.68 0.30
CA ALA A 72 7.20 27.56 0.45
C ALA A 72 7.97 27.36 -0.85
N GLY A 73 9.29 27.18 -0.75
CA GLY A 73 10.12 26.79 -1.88
C GLY A 73 9.95 25.30 -2.17
N ILE A 74 9.64 24.95 -3.42
CA ILE A 74 9.52 23.57 -3.89
C ILE A 74 10.44 23.43 -5.11
N PRO A 75 11.26 22.36 -5.20
CA PRO A 75 12.08 22.14 -6.38
C PRO A 75 11.26 22.14 -7.66
N PHE A 76 11.68 22.95 -8.63
CA PHE A 76 11.16 23.00 -9.98
C PHE A 76 12.34 22.71 -10.92
N GLY A 77 12.33 21.59 -11.64
CA GLY A 77 13.49 21.13 -12.43
C GLY A 77 13.61 19.61 -12.47
N HIS A 78 14.80 19.07 -12.74
CA HIS A 78 15.01 17.61 -12.77
C HIS A 78 14.85 16.99 -11.37
N TRP A 79 13.83 16.17 -11.18
CA TRP A 79 13.67 15.30 -10.00
C TRP A 79 13.96 13.86 -10.37
N LYS A 80 14.35 13.06 -9.38
CA LYS A 80 14.43 11.61 -9.51
C LYS A 80 13.26 10.95 -8.82
N THR A 81 12.79 9.86 -9.40
CA THR A 81 11.70 9.04 -8.89
C THR A 81 12.22 7.64 -8.63
N THR A 82 11.95 7.12 -7.43
CA THR A 82 12.26 5.76 -7.01
C THR A 82 10.95 5.02 -6.83
N THR A 83 10.93 3.75 -7.19
CA THR A 83 9.83 2.85 -6.83
C THR A 83 10.13 2.20 -5.48
N PHE A 84 9.18 2.28 -4.57
CA PHE A 84 9.22 1.62 -3.27
C PHE A 84 8.18 0.50 -3.27
N THR A 85 8.59 -0.70 -2.86
CA THR A 85 7.72 -1.86 -2.70
C THR A 85 7.88 -2.38 -1.29
N ALA A 86 6.79 -2.80 -0.67
CA ALA A 86 6.83 -3.42 0.65
C ALA A 86 5.66 -4.37 0.86
N GLY A 87 5.75 -5.19 1.90
CA GLY A 87 4.64 -5.88 2.49
C GLY A 87 4.15 -5.17 3.75
N LEU A 88 2.85 -5.30 4.05
CA LEU A 88 2.24 -4.88 5.30
C LEU A 88 1.59 -6.10 5.97
N ARG A 89 2.01 -6.33 7.22
CA ARG A 89 1.38 -7.25 8.16
C ARG A 89 0.69 -6.46 9.27
N ARG A 90 -0.14 -7.13 10.08
CA ARG A 90 -0.65 -6.53 11.35
C ARG A 90 0.45 -6.11 12.32
N THR A 91 1.64 -6.69 12.20
CA THR A 91 2.78 -6.40 13.07
C THR A 91 3.65 -5.24 12.59
N GLY A 92 3.53 -4.81 11.34
CA GLY A 92 4.37 -3.76 10.78
C GLY A 92 4.60 -3.89 9.28
N MET A 93 5.44 -2.99 8.75
CA MET A 93 6.01 -3.09 7.41
C MET A 93 7.07 -4.19 7.35
N VAL A 94 7.06 -4.97 6.27
CA VAL A 94 7.99 -6.07 6.01
C VAL A 94 8.49 -6.00 4.57
N ALA A 95 9.58 -6.69 4.28
CA ALA A 95 10.14 -6.79 2.93
C ALA A 95 10.29 -5.43 2.20
N PRO A 96 10.81 -4.34 2.80
CA PRO A 96 10.94 -3.08 2.08
C PRO A 96 12.02 -3.16 1.00
N TRP A 97 11.72 -2.65 -0.19
CA TRP A 97 12.66 -2.55 -1.30
C TRP A 97 12.52 -1.22 -2.04
N VAL A 98 13.66 -0.61 -2.38
CA VAL A 98 13.74 0.61 -3.19
C VAL A 98 14.46 0.32 -4.50
N LEU A 99 13.86 0.75 -5.60
CA LEU A 99 14.37 0.59 -6.96
C LEU A 99 14.54 1.97 -7.62
N ASP A 100 15.75 2.28 -8.09
CA ASP A 100 16.04 3.49 -8.89
C ASP A 100 15.55 3.32 -10.34
N GLY A 101 14.24 3.26 -10.51
CA GLY A 101 13.61 3.02 -11.81
C GLY A 101 12.15 2.56 -11.70
N PRO A 102 11.50 2.32 -12.85
CA PRO A 102 10.16 1.75 -12.89
C PRO A 102 10.16 0.27 -12.51
N MET A 103 9.08 -0.19 -11.88
CA MET A 103 8.84 -1.61 -11.68
C MET A 103 8.48 -2.29 -13.01
N ASN A 104 9.14 -3.40 -13.31
CA ASN A 104 8.79 -4.30 -14.41
C ASN A 104 8.68 -5.74 -13.88
N ALA A 105 8.29 -6.69 -14.74
CA ALA A 105 8.06 -8.08 -14.33
C ALA A 105 9.30 -8.75 -13.73
N ASP A 106 10.51 -8.50 -14.27
CA ASP A 106 11.75 -9.09 -13.78
C ASP A 106 12.19 -8.50 -12.43
N ALA A 107 12.05 -7.18 -12.28
CA ALA A 107 12.30 -6.49 -11.02
C ALA A 107 11.32 -6.96 -9.94
N PHE A 108 10.04 -7.13 -10.29
CA PHE A 108 9.03 -7.63 -9.37
C PHE A 108 9.29 -9.09 -8.97
N LEU A 109 9.66 -9.96 -9.93
CA LEU A 109 10.07 -11.33 -9.60
C LEU A 109 11.30 -11.35 -8.69
N THR A 110 12.26 -10.44 -8.91
CA THR A 110 13.43 -10.28 -8.06
C THR A 110 13.03 -9.87 -6.65
N TYR A 111 12.14 -8.88 -6.51
CA TYR A 111 11.56 -8.49 -5.23
C TYR A 111 10.93 -9.68 -4.51
N VAL A 112 10.04 -10.40 -5.20
CA VAL A 112 9.33 -11.55 -4.62
C VAL A 112 10.33 -12.61 -4.14
N THR A 113 11.25 -13.01 -4.99
CA THR A 113 12.17 -14.13 -4.70
C THR A 113 13.26 -13.78 -3.70
N ARG A 114 13.77 -12.54 -3.70
CA ARG A 114 14.93 -12.13 -2.90
C ARG A 114 14.57 -11.38 -1.63
N VAL A 115 13.42 -10.73 -1.59
CA VAL A 115 13.04 -9.83 -0.49
C VAL A 115 11.78 -10.31 0.21
N LEU A 116 10.72 -10.64 -0.53
CA LEU A 116 9.46 -11.07 0.08
C LEU A 116 9.53 -12.51 0.63
N VAL A 117 9.91 -13.48 -0.19
CA VAL A 117 9.91 -14.91 0.18
C VAL A 117 10.69 -15.20 1.48
N PRO A 118 11.87 -14.60 1.73
CA PRO A 118 12.57 -14.78 3.01
C PRO A 118 11.77 -14.33 4.25
N GLU A 119 10.82 -13.41 4.09
CA GLU A 119 9.97 -12.88 5.16
C GLU A 119 8.65 -13.66 5.33
N LEU A 120 8.41 -14.69 4.51
CA LEU A 120 7.19 -15.49 4.54
C LEU A 120 7.35 -16.76 5.38
N ALA A 121 6.26 -17.16 6.02
CA ALA A 121 6.13 -18.42 6.73
C ALA A 121 5.03 -19.30 6.12
N ARG A 122 5.09 -20.61 6.37
CA ARG A 122 4.03 -21.54 5.98
C ARG A 122 2.69 -21.08 6.54
N GLY A 123 1.67 -21.06 5.68
CA GLY A 123 0.32 -20.63 6.00
C GLY A 123 0.06 -19.14 5.81
N ASP A 124 1.09 -18.33 5.51
CA ASP A 124 0.88 -16.93 5.14
C ASP A 124 0.05 -16.80 3.85
N VAL A 125 -0.67 -15.70 3.74
CA VAL A 125 -1.49 -15.37 2.58
C VAL A 125 -1.01 -14.03 2.04
N VAL A 126 -0.30 -14.08 0.92
CA VAL A 126 0.11 -12.88 0.18
C VAL A 126 -1.07 -12.38 -0.63
N ILE A 127 -1.40 -11.10 -0.46
CA ILE A 127 -2.49 -10.43 -1.17
C ILE A 127 -1.88 -9.24 -1.94
N MET A 128 -2.21 -9.13 -3.22
CA MET A 128 -1.78 -8.02 -4.08
C MET A 128 -2.87 -7.66 -5.09
N ASP A 129 -2.71 -6.52 -5.77
CA ASP A 129 -3.64 -6.14 -6.82
C ASP A 129 -3.60 -7.10 -8.03
N ASN A 130 -4.62 -7.02 -8.89
CA ASN A 130 -4.80 -7.93 -10.02
C ASN A 130 -4.08 -7.49 -11.30
N LEU A 131 -3.04 -6.66 -11.22
CA LEU A 131 -2.31 -6.15 -12.38
C LEU A 131 -1.58 -7.27 -13.14
N SER A 132 -1.41 -7.09 -14.45
CA SER A 132 -0.75 -8.10 -15.31
C SER A 132 0.71 -8.34 -14.94
N SER A 133 1.42 -7.32 -14.46
CA SER A 133 2.79 -7.40 -13.95
C SER A 133 2.94 -8.38 -12.78
N HIS A 134 1.89 -8.57 -12.00
CA HIS A 134 1.89 -9.42 -10.80
C HIS A 134 1.56 -10.89 -11.09
N LYS A 135 1.11 -11.19 -12.31
CA LYS A 135 0.57 -12.52 -12.68
C LYS A 135 1.58 -13.46 -13.31
N ALA A 136 2.87 -13.14 -13.28
CA ALA A 136 3.89 -14.03 -13.78
C ALA A 136 3.81 -15.38 -13.03
N PRO A 137 3.72 -16.54 -13.71
CA PRO A 137 3.61 -17.85 -13.05
C PRO A 137 4.73 -18.11 -12.03
N ALA A 138 5.92 -17.58 -12.30
CA ALA A 138 7.08 -17.67 -11.41
C ALA A 138 6.86 -16.99 -10.05
N VAL A 139 6.08 -15.90 -9.98
CA VAL A 139 5.74 -15.21 -8.73
C VAL A 139 4.94 -16.13 -7.82
N ARG A 140 3.88 -16.75 -8.37
CA ARG A 140 3.06 -17.72 -7.65
C ARG A 140 3.89 -18.90 -7.17
N ALA A 141 4.68 -19.50 -8.05
CA ALA A 141 5.52 -20.63 -7.71
C ALA A 141 6.52 -20.30 -6.59
N ALA A 142 7.12 -19.11 -6.60
CA ALA A 142 8.05 -18.67 -5.56
C ALA A 142 7.36 -18.55 -4.19
N ILE A 143 6.18 -17.92 -4.12
CA ILE A 143 5.41 -17.76 -2.88
C ILE A 143 4.92 -19.12 -2.36
N GLU A 144 4.39 -19.97 -3.24
CA GLU A 144 3.85 -21.28 -2.85
C GLU A 144 4.95 -22.28 -2.45
N SER A 145 6.19 -22.08 -2.91
CA SER A 145 7.33 -22.93 -2.54
C SER A 145 7.65 -22.96 -1.04
N VAL A 146 7.29 -21.91 -0.30
CA VAL A 146 7.44 -21.83 1.17
C VAL A 146 6.16 -22.20 1.92
N GLY A 147 5.13 -22.68 1.21
CA GLY A 147 3.84 -23.06 1.78
C GLY A 147 2.94 -21.88 2.13
N ALA A 148 3.17 -20.72 1.52
CA ALA A 148 2.26 -19.58 1.55
C ALA A 148 1.25 -19.67 0.38
N ARG A 149 0.19 -18.87 0.42
CA ARG A 149 -0.83 -18.77 -0.65
C ARG A 149 -0.79 -17.39 -1.28
N LEU A 150 -1.09 -17.31 -2.58
CA LEU A 150 -1.25 -16.04 -3.30
C LEU A 150 -2.70 -15.82 -3.73
N LEU A 151 -3.28 -14.71 -3.25
CA LEU A 151 -4.60 -14.19 -3.64
C LEU A 151 -4.46 -12.83 -4.33
N PHE A 152 -5.41 -12.54 -5.23
CA PHE A 152 -5.50 -11.25 -5.91
C PHE A 152 -6.77 -10.52 -5.47
N LEU A 153 -6.64 -9.22 -5.19
CA LEU A 153 -7.77 -8.35 -4.93
C LEU A 153 -8.67 -8.24 -6.19
N PRO A 154 -9.99 -8.03 -6.03
CA PRO A 154 -10.84 -7.71 -7.16
C PRO A 154 -10.36 -6.42 -7.85
N PRO A 155 -10.58 -6.28 -9.18
CA PRO A 155 -10.23 -5.05 -9.89
C PRO A 155 -10.77 -3.78 -9.22
N TYR A 156 -10.01 -2.69 -9.30
CA TYR A 156 -10.39 -1.39 -8.75
C TYR A 156 -10.75 -1.40 -7.25
N SER A 157 -10.07 -2.22 -6.44
CA SER A 157 -10.37 -2.40 -5.02
C SER A 157 -9.30 -1.93 -4.03
N PRO A 158 -8.77 -0.69 -4.15
CA PRO A 158 -7.76 -0.19 -3.21
C PRO A 158 -8.33 -0.06 -1.78
N ASP A 159 -9.65 -0.02 -1.65
CA ASP A 159 -10.34 0.06 -0.37
C ASP A 159 -10.33 -1.26 0.42
N PHE A 160 -9.99 -2.37 -0.22
CA PHE A 160 -9.67 -3.65 0.41
C PHE A 160 -8.15 -3.85 0.60
N ASN A 161 -7.33 -2.82 0.35
CA ASN A 161 -5.88 -2.91 0.47
C ASN A 161 -5.34 -2.04 1.63
N PRO A 162 -5.06 -2.61 2.82
CA PRO A 162 -4.55 -1.85 3.97
C PRO A 162 -3.25 -1.09 3.69
N ILE A 163 -2.38 -1.62 2.82
CA ILE A 163 -1.07 -1.00 2.53
C ILE A 163 -1.21 0.37 1.85
N GLU A 164 -2.31 0.63 1.13
CA GLU A 164 -2.58 1.93 0.50
C GLU A 164 -2.72 3.04 1.55
N GLN A 165 -3.36 2.73 2.68
CA GLN A 165 -3.46 3.66 3.81
C GLN A 165 -2.09 3.90 4.45
N ALA A 166 -1.30 2.84 4.60
CA ALA A 166 0.05 2.92 5.11
C ALA A 166 0.96 3.74 4.19
N PHE A 167 0.87 3.57 2.87
CA PHE A 167 1.58 4.36 1.87
C PHE A 167 1.12 5.82 1.82
N ALA A 168 -0.16 6.10 2.07
CA ALA A 168 -0.63 7.46 2.22
C ALA A 168 0.08 8.18 3.39
N LYS A 169 0.25 7.50 4.53
CA LYS A 169 1.06 7.99 5.67
C LYS A 169 2.53 8.14 5.29
N LEU A 170 3.14 7.13 4.65
CA LEU A 170 4.54 7.16 4.21
C LEU A 170 4.81 8.42 3.38
N LYS A 171 4.00 8.64 2.34
CA LYS A 171 4.13 9.81 1.48
C LYS A 171 3.84 11.13 2.20
N ALA A 172 3.05 11.15 3.28
CA ALA A 172 2.87 12.34 4.09
C ALA A 172 4.14 12.68 4.88
N HIS A 173 4.81 11.66 5.45
CA HIS A 173 6.10 11.82 6.12
C HIS A 173 7.22 12.19 5.15
N LEU A 174 7.29 11.57 3.97
CA LEU A 174 8.28 11.94 2.94
C LEU A 174 8.11 13.39 2.47
N ARG A 175 6.87 13.85 2.26
CA ARG A 175 6.58 15.25 1.94
C ARG A 175 6.95 16.21 3.08
N LYS A 176 6.91 15.74 4.33
CA LYS A 176 7.37 16.50 5.50
C LYS A 176 8.90 16.56 5.56
N ALA A 177 9.57 15.44 5.32
CA ALA A 177 11.02 15.34 5.30
C ALA A 177 11.63 16.18 4.17
N ALA A 178 10.94 16.24 3.02
CA ALA A 178 11.30 17.12 1.91
C ALA A 178 12.74 16.90 1.41
N GLU A 179 13.18 15.65 1.40
CA GLU A 179 14.52 15.25 0.95
C GLU A 179 14.74 15.55 -0.53
N ARG A 180 15.95 16.00 -0.86
CA ARG A 180 16.31 16.50 -2.21
C ARG A 180 17.32 15.63 -2.94
N THR A 181 17.88 14.63 -2.26
CA THR A 181 18.81 13.66 -2.83
C THR A 181 18.19 12.27 -2.77
N ILE A 182 18.63 11.37 -3.65
CA ILE A 182 18.20 9.96 -3.63
C ILE A 182 18.60 9.28 -2.32
N HIS A 183 19.85 9.45 -1.89
CA HIS A 183 20.34 8.89 -0.64
C HIS A 183 19.55 9.40 0.58
N GLY A 184 19.30 10.72 0.64
CA GLY A 184 18.46 11.31 1.69
C GLY A 184 17.04 10.75 1.67
N LEU A 185 16.43 10.61 0.48
CA LEU A 185 15.11 10.03 0.31
C LEU A 185 15.04 8.58 0.80
N TRP A 186 16.04 7.75 0.47
CA TRP A 186 16.07 6.34 0.89
C TRP A 186 16.29 6.19 2.39
N ASN A 187 17.16 7.01 2.99
CA ASN A 187 17.34 7.03 4.45
C ASN A 187 16.06 7.49 5.16
N ALA A 188 15.36 8.48 4.61
CA ALA A 188 14.09 8.93 5.15
C ALA A 188 13.02 7.82 5.06
N ILE A 189 12.97 7.04 3.97
CA ILE A 189 12.10 5.87 3.87
C ILE A 189 12.41 4.92 5.03
N GLY A 190 13.67 4.51 5.22
CA GLY A 190 14.09 3.63 6.31
C GLY A 190 13.59 4.08 7.68
N HIS A 191 13.89 5.33 8.07
CA HIS A 191 13.44 5.89 9.35
C HIS A 191 11.90 5.99 9.49
N ILE A 192 11.17 6.18 8.39
CA ILE A 192 9.71 6.26 8.44
C ILE A 192 9.08 4.87 8.63
N LEU A 193 9.72 3.80 8.15
CA LEU A 193 9.22 2.43 8.34
C LEU A 193 9.18 2.04 9.82
N ASP A 194 10.08 2.57 10.65
CA ASP A 194 10.08 2.37 12.10
C ASP A 194 8.86 2.99 12.81
N LEU A 195 8.09 3.85 12.12
CA LEU A 195 6.90 4.50 12.68
C LEU A 195 5.63 3.65 12.56
N TYR A 196 5.69 2.46 11.96
CA TYR A 196 4.53 1.58 11.75
C TYR A 196 4.39 0.57 12.89
N SER A 197 3.75 1.00 13.99
CA SER A 197 3.49 0.13 15.13
C SER A 197 2.45 -0.97 14.82
N PRO A 198 2.46 -2.10 15.56
CA PRO A 198 1.44 -3.13 15.41
C PRO A 198 0.01 -2.63 15.61
N LEU A 199 -0.21 -1.75 16.60
CA LEU A 199 -1.53 -1.18 16.86
C LEU A 199 -2.04 -0.38 15.66
N GLU A 200 -1.16 0.43 15.05
CA GLU A 200 -1.51 1.19 13.87
C GLU A 200 -1.79 0.30 12.66
N CYS A 201 -0.98 -0.74 12.45
CA CYS A 201 -1.18 -1.67 11.35
C CYS A 201 -2.48 -2.47 11.50
N ALA A 202 -2.84 -2.88 12.72
CA ALA A 202 -4.13 -3.46 13.02
C ALA A 202 -5.29 -2.52 12.66
N ASN A 203 -5.16 -1.21 12.90
CA ASN A 203 -6.19 -0.24 12.52
C ASN A 203 -6.35 -0.13 10.99
N TYR A 204 -5.28 -0.27 10.21
CA TYR A 204 -5.39 -0.31 8.74
C TYR A 204 -6.17 -1.53 8.26
N PHE A 205 -5.88 -2.70 8.84
CA PHE A 205 -6.57 -3.96 8.55
C PHE A 205 -8.06 -3.87 8.89
N ALA A 206 -8.37 -3.43 10.11
CA ALA A 206 -9.73 -3.16 10.58
C ALA A 206 -10.48 -2.20 9.65
N ASN A 207 -9.81 -1.13 9.23
CA ASN A 207 -10.43 -0.17 8.34
C ASN A 207 -10.70 -0.73 6.92
N CYS A 208 -10.09 -1.84 6.53
CA CYS A 208 -10.34 -2.55 5.28
C CYS A 208 -11.21 -3.81 5.43
N GLY A 209 -11.69 -4.13 6.63
CA GLY A 209 -12.59 -5.27 6.88
C GLY A 209 -11.88 -6.58 7.24
N TYR A 210 -10.61 -6.51 7.67
CA TYR A 210 -9.83 -7.66 8.14
C TYR A 210 -9.67 -7.62 9.67
N ASP A 211 -10.76 -7.31 10.38
CA ASP A 211 -10.80 -7.32 11.84
C ASP A 211 -10.48 -8.74 12.35
N ALA A 212 -9.69 -8.82 13.41
CA ALA A 212 -9.61 -10.05 14.19
C ALA A 212 -10.71 -9.96 15.25
N ASP A 213 -11.59 -10.97 15.29
CA ASP A 213 -12.59 -11.13 16.35
C ASP A 213 -11.98 -10.98 17.76
#